data_AF-A0A3C1K7C8-F1
#
_entry.id   AF-A0A3C1K7C8-F1
#
_cell.length_a   1.000
_cell.length_b   1.000
_cell.length_c   1.000
_cell.angle_alpha   90.00
_cell.angle_beta   90.00
_cell.angle_gamma   90.00
#
_symmetry.space_group_name_H-M   'P 1'
#
loop_
_entity.id
_entity.type
_entity.pdbx_description
1 polymer ?
#
loop_
_entity_poly.entity_id
_entity_poly.type
_entity_poly.pdbx_seq_one_letter_code
_entity_poly.pdbx_strand_id
1 'polypeptide(L)'
;MLNMYNNWLNSIKVDEKTKKELLSIKNNQTAIIERFAFPMQFGTAGLRSTMAAGISKMNVYTVAHFTRGLAELILNVNAADRGVAVAYDCRNNSELFAKTTARVLAAYGIKVYLFDSLRPTPELSFAVLNHGCIAGINITASHNPKEYNGYKVYWEDGAQLPPEHAMAVSDAVDKTDIFEDVQLADFEKAVADGIIIIIGKETDDKFLDAVLNCRICPEMTEQFGDSLNIIYTPIHGTGYRLVPEVLKRAGITNLLTVESQMIPDGNFPTVVSPNPENKECFELAIEMVKNQGGKCDLILGTDPDGDRVGVVINDTNGNFFALNGNQIGAILIDYIIKGRKHQNNLPENACAIKSIVSSNLFDAICDKAGVKHLNVLTGFKYIGEKIKEFKRDGTATFIFGYEESHGFLSDGYVRDKDAVAACMLIAEAASFYKSKEKTLYDVLQDIYSEYGFYKEAVLNNVIAGVDPMTTMSEKMLYLRQSGINSIGGTEVIAVGDYKSGIKIYLKDGKTEPTGLPESDMLYYELTDRTSVIVRPSGTEPKIKVYILAVADNENACDALIEKYKSAMKALVG
;
A
#
# COMPACT_ATOMS: atom_id res chain seq x y z
N MET A 1 -32.92 -5.35 -3.66
CA MET A 1 -32.22 -6.38 -4.46
C MET A 1 -32.94 -6.73 -5.77
N LEU A 2 -34.00 -7.55 -5.80
CA LEU A 2 -34.70 -7.94 -7.05
C LEU A 2 -35.18 -6.75 -7.89
N ASN A 3 -35.65 -5.69 -7.23
CA ASN A 3 -36.02 -4.43 -7.90
C ASN A 3 -34.81 -3.79 -8.61
N MET A 4 -33.65 -3.72 -7.96
CA MET A 4 -32.43 -3.14 -8.54
C MET A 4 -31.90 -3.97 -9.73
N TYR A 5 -31.90 -5.30 -9.63
CA TYR A 5 -31.53 -6.19 -10.73
C TYR A 5 -32.43 -5.95 -11.96
N ASN A 6 -33.75 -5.87 -11.75
CA ASN A 6 -34.69 -5.59 -12.84
C ASN A 6 -34.53 -4.17 -13.40
N ASN A 7 -34.22 -3.17 -12.56
CA ASN A 7 -33.93 -1.81 -13.02
C ASN A 7 -32.73 -1.79 -13.97
N TRP A 8 -31.66 -2.53 -13.64
CA TRP A 8 -30.50 -2.65 -14.53
C TRP A 8 -30.83 -3.33 -15.87
N LEU A 9 -31.68 -4.36 -15.86
CA LEU A 9 -32.12 -5.02 -17.10
C LEU A 9 -32.99 -4.13 -17.99
N ASN A 10 -33.86 -3.33 -17.38
CA ASN A 10 -34.85 -2.54 -18.09
C ASN A 10 -34.38 -1.12 -18.44
N SER A 11 -33.30 -0.64 -17.81
CA SER A 11 -32.75 0.69 -18.07
C SER A 11 -32.23 0.81 -19.50
N ILE A 12 -32.63 1.88 -20.19
CA ILE A 12 -32.09 2.22 -21.52
C ILE A 12 -30.65 2.75 -21.46
N LYS A 13 -30.19 3.14 -20.27
CA LYS A 13 -28.83 3.64 -20.03
C LYS A 13 -27.80 2.51 -19.87
N VAL A 14 -28.28 1.29 -19.59
CA VAL A 14 -27.42 0.11 -19.48
C VAL A 14 -27.22 -0.52 -20.85
N ASP A 15 -25.95 -0.71 -21.22
CA ASP A 15 -25.55 -1.28 -22.49
C ASP A 15 -25.94 -2.77 -22.65
N GLU A 16 -26.05 -3.22 -23.89
CA GLU A 16 -26.49 -4.57 -24.22
C GLU A 16 -25.51 -5.67 -23.77
N LYS A 17 -24.20 -5.38 -23.64
CA LYS A 17 -23.22 -6.36 -23.15
C LYS A 17 -23.46 -6.62 -21.66
N THR A 18 -23.65 -5.56 -20.88
CA THR A 18 -23.98 -5.60 -19.45
C THR A 18 -25.33 -6.30 -19.22
N LYS A 19 -26.34 -6.02 -20.05
CA LYS A 19 -27.63 -6.76 -19.98
C LYS A 19 -27.48 -8.24 -20.28
N LYS A 20 -26.70 -8.61 -21.30
CA LYS A 20 -26.41 -10.03 -21.62
C LYS A 20 -25.70 -10.73 -20.46
N GLU A 21 -24.75 -10.07 -19.82
CA GLU A 21 -24.08 -10.59 -18.61
C GLU A 21 -25.10 -10.85 -17.49
N LEU A 22 -25.98 -9.90 -17.19
CA LEU A 22 -27.02 -10.06 -16.17
C LEU A 22 -28.00 -11.18 -16.51
N LEU A 23 -28.44 -11.28 -17.78
CA LEU A 23 -29.33 -12.35 -18.22
C LEU A 23 -28.70 -13.75 -18.07
N SER A 24 -27.37 -13.86 -18.13
CA SER A 24 -26.66 -15.14 -17.93
C SER A 24 -26.79 -15.67 -16.49
N ILE A 25 -27.03 -14.79 -15.52
CA ILE A 25 -27.20 -15.15 -14.10
C ILE A 25 -28.66 -15.13 -13.63
N LYS A 26 -29.64 -14.97 -14.54
CA LYS A 26 -31.07 -14.80 -14.19
C LYS A 26 -31.65 -15.89 -13.28
N ASN A 27 -31.10 -17.10 -13.33
CA ASN A 27 -31.52 -18.26 -12.54
C ASN A 27 -30.55 -18.57 -11.37
N ASN A 28 -29.55 -17.72 -11.13
CA ASN A 28 -28.57 -17.88 -10.06
C ASN A 28 -28.79 -16.80 -8.99
N GLN A 29 -29.64 -17.14 -8.01
CA GLN A 29 -30.02 -16.22 -6.94
C GLN A 29 -28.82 -15.75 -6.11
N THR A 30 -27.85 -16.64 -5.83
CA THR A 30 -26.62 -16.30 -5.10
C THR A 30 -25.81 -15.22 -5.84
N ALA A 31 -25.60 -15.38 -7.15
CA ALA A 31 -24.87 -14.39 -7.95
C ALA A 31 -25.61 -13.04 -8.00
N ILE A 32 -26.94 -13.03 -8.04
CA ILE A 32 -27.73 -11.79 -7.98
C ILE A 32 -27.58 -11.13 -6.61
N ILE A 33 -27.62 -11.89 -5.52
CA ILE A 33 -27.40 -11.39 -4.16
C ILE A 33 -26.02 -10.73 -4.05
N GLU A 34 -24.96 -11.43 -4.47
CA GLU A 34 -23.58 -10.93 -4.43
C GLU A 34 -23.33 -9.64 -5.23
N ARG A 35 -24.21 -9.32 -6.19
CA ARG A 35 -24.07 -8.15 -7.08
C ARG A 35 -24.99 -6.98 -6.72
N PHE A 36 -26.06 -7.23 -5.96
CA PHE A 36 -27.13 -6.26 -5.72
C PHE A 36 -27.63 -6.18 -4.28
N ALA A 37 -27.02 -6.91 -3.33
CA ALA A 37 -27.42 -6.85 -1.93
C ALA A 37 -27.07 -5.49 -1.29
N PHE A 38 -25.84 -5.02 -1.50
CA PHE A 38 -25.33 -3.78 -0.89
C PHE A 38 -24.46 -3.01 -1.88
N PRO A 39 -24.54 -1.67 -1.94
CA PRO A 39 -23.57 -0.86 -2.67
C PRO A 39 -22.13 -1.13 -2.20
N MET A 40 -21.14 -0.87 -3.05
CA MET A 40 -19.75 -0.82 -2.61
C MET A 40 -19.56 0.24 -1.53
N GLN A 41 -18.60 0.03 -0.62
CA GLN A 41 -18.24 0.98 0.44
C GLN A 41 -16.74 1.28 0.38
N PHE A 42 -16.37 2.49 0.81
CA PHE A 42 -14.96 2.86 0.95
C PHE A 42 -14.28 2.02 2.04
N GLY A 43 -13.31 1.20 1.64
CA GLY A 43 -12.38 0.56 2.55
C GLY A 43 -11.24 1.49 2.93
N THR A 44 -10.21 0.92 3.57
CA THR A 44 -9.02 1.69 3.98
C THR A 44 -8.24 2.30 2.82
N ALA A 45 -8.39 1.76 1.60
CA ALA A 45 -7.65 2.15 0.41
C ALA A 45 -8.58 2.33 -0.81
N GLY A 46 -9.75 2.94 -0.62
CA GLY A 46 -10.72 3.17 -1.70
C GLY A 46 -11.78 2.08 -1.86
N LEU A 47 -12.44 2.07 -3.01
CA LEU A 47 -13.39 1.02 -3.42
C LEU A 47 -12.63 -0.10 -4.12
N ARG A 48 -12.99 -1.35 -3.84
CA ARG A 48 -12.39 -2.51 -4.50
C ARG A 48 -13.38 -3.67 -4.55
N SER A 49 -13.59 -4.22 -5.74
CA SER A 49 -14.45 -5.40 -5.93
C SER A 49 -14.08 -6.10 -7.23
N THR A 50 -14.62 -7.29 -7.45
CA THR A 50 -14.54 -7.94 -8.75
C THR A 50 -15.32 -7.15 -9.80
N MET A 51 -14.83 -7.18 -11.04
CA MET A 51 -15.51 -6.57 -12.17
C MET A 51 -16.70 -7.43 -12.59
N ALA A 52 -17.88 -6.82 -12.61
CA ALA A 52 -19.13 -7.42 -13.04
C ALA A 52 -20.26 -6.36 -13.04
N ALA A 53 -21.37 -6.67 -13.69
CA ALA A 53 -22.59 -5.88 -13.57
C ALA A 53 -23.17 -5.95 -12.14
N GLY A 54 -23.60 -4.79 -11.61
CA GLY A 54 -24.25 -4.64 -10.30
C GLY A 54 -23.61 -3.59 -9.40
N ILE A 55 -24.36 -3.12 -8.41
CA ILE A 55 -23.97 -2.03 -7.49
C ILE A 55 -22.90 -2.44 -6.47
N SER A 56 -22.71 -3.76 -6.25
CA SER A 56 -21.68 -4.32 -5.37
C SER A 56 -20.35 -4.59 -6.10
N LYS A 57 -20.26 -4.23 -7.39
CA LYS A 57 -19.18 -4.64 -8.31
C LYS A 57 -18.53 -3.44 -9.00
N MET A 58 -17.30 -3.63 -9.43
CA MET A 58 -16.60 -2.64 -10.26
C MET A 58 -17.13 -2.70 -11.68
N ASN A 59 -17.71 -1.60 -12.15
CA ASN A 59 -18.14 -1.39 -13.52
C ASN A 59 -18.23 0.11 -13.80
N VAL A 60 -18.46 0.45 -15.07
CA VAL A 60 -18.47 1.84 -15.54
C VAL A 60 -19.55 2.69 -14.85
N TYR A 61 -20.71 2.09 -14.54
CA TYR A 61 -21.83 2.80 -13.90
C TYR A 61 -21.52 3.12 -12.44
N THR A 62 -21.00 2.14 -11.69
CA THR A 62 -20.61 2.36 -10.30
C THR A 62 -19.47 3.38 -10.19
N VAL A 63 -18.47 3.30 -11.07
CA VAL A 63 -17.38 4.31 -11.12
C VAL A 63 -17.94 5.70 -11.40
N ALA A 64 -18.84 5.84 -12.37
CA ALA A 64 -19.42 7.13 -12.71
C ALA A 64 -20.27 7.72 -11.56
N HIS A 65 -21.01 6.87 -10.84
CA HIS A 65 -21.84 7.29 -9.71
C HIS A 65 -21.01 7.78 -8.52
N PHE A 66 -19.95 7.04 -8.15
CA PHE A 66 -19.01 7.49 -7.12
C PHE A 66 -18.23 8.73 -7.53
N THR A 67 -17.85 8.85 -8.81
CA THR A 67 -17.20 10.06 -9.32
C THR A 67 -18.12 11.28 -9.20
N ARG A 68 -19.42 11.11 -9.44
CA ARG A 68 -20.41 12.17 -9.24
C ARG A 68 -20.51 12.57 -7.76
N GLY A 69 -20.56 11.61 -6.85
CA GLY A 69 -20.56 11.92 -5.40
C GLY A 69 -19.32 12.72 -4.99
N LEU A 70 -18.15 12.41 -5.56
CA LEU A 70 -16.93 13.19 -5.36
C LEU A 70 -17.01 14.58 -6.01
N ALA A 71 -17.61 14.70 -7.19
CA ALA A 71 -17.84 15.99 -7.84
C ALA A 71 -18.68 16.92 -6.96
N GLU A 72 -19.73 16.41 -6.33
CA GLU A 72 -20.56 17.16 -5.38
C GLU A 72 -19.74 17.66 -4.17
N LEU A 73 -18.92 16.79 -3.57
CA LEU A 73 -18.01 17.19 -2.49
C LEU A 73 -17.07 18.33 -2.91
N ILE A 74 -16.46 18.23 -4.10
CA ILE A 74 -15.55 19.24 -4.65
C ILE A 74 -16.25 20.58 -4.89
N LEU A 75 -17.48 20.55 -5.43
CA LEU A 75 -18.28 21.74 -5.68
C LEU A 75 -18.70 22.41 -4.37
N ASN A 76 -19.06 21.64 -3.34
CA ASN A 76 -19.43 22.16 -2.03
C ASN A 76 -18.29 22.92 -1.33
N VAL A 77 -17.03 22.58 -1.63
CA VAL A 77 -15.85 23.32 -1.14
C VAL A 77 -15.31 24.36 -2.14
N ASN A 78 -16.06 24.65 -3.21
CA ASN A 78 -15.74 25.64 -4.26
C ASN A 78 -14.35 25.46 -4.89
N ALA A 79 -13.96 24.21 -5.17
CA ALA A 79 -12.61 23.87 -5.63
C ALA A 79 -12.54 23.28 -7.06
N ALA A 80 -13.58 23.49 -7.87
CA ALA A 80 -13.66 22.95 -9.24
C ALA A 80 -12.48 23.36 -10.14
N ASP A 81 -12.02 24.62 -10.03
CA ASP A 81 -10.93 25.16 -10.84
C ASP A 81 -9.55 24.57 -10.49
N ARG A 82 -9.37 24.09 -9.25
CA ARG A 82 -8.14 23.40 -8.83
C ARG A 82 -7.99 22.05 -9.53
N GLY A 83 -9.12 21.41 -9.84
CA GLY A 83 -9.19 20.20 -10.63
C GLY A 83 -8.74 18.92 -9.94
N VAL A 84 -8.81 17.81 -10.67
CA VAL A 84 -8.57 16.45 -10.17
C VAL A 84 -7.54 15.74 -11.06
N ALA A 85 -6.50 15.16 -10.46
CA ALA A 85 -5.59 14.28 -11.18
C ALA A 85 -6.17 12.86 -11.31
N VAL A 86 -6.05 12.21 -12.46
CA VAL A 86 -6.58 10.87 -12.71
C VAL A 86 -5.51 9.98 -13.32
N ALA A 87 -5.17 8.90 -12.61
CA ALA A 87 -4.24 7.86 -13.04
C ALA A 87 -4.94 6.49 -13.03
N TYR A 88 -4.28 5.49 -13.63
CA TYR A 88 -4.79 4.13 -13.69
C TYR A 88 -3.66 3.11 -13.93
N ASP A 89 -3.90 1.85 -13.57
CA ASP A 89 -2.96 0.74 -13.78
C ASP A 89 -3.27 -0.11 -15.04
N CYS A 90 -2.54 -1.21 -15.22
CA CYS A 90 -2.68 -2.10 -16.39
C CYS A 90 -3.95 -2.97 -16.40
N ARG A 91 -4.80 -2.93 -15.37
CA ARG A 91 -5.93 -3.86 -15.25
C ARG A 91 -6.95 -3.67 -16.37
N ASN A 92 -7.68 -4.74 -16.66
CA ASN A 92 -8.79 -4.70 -17.60
C ASN A 92 -9.79 -3.60 -17.20
N ASN A 93 -10.23 -2.81 -18.19
CA ASN A 93 -11.13 -1.66 -18.04
C ASN A 93 -10.59 -0.46 -17.23
N SER A 94 -9.35 -0.46 -16.74
CA SER A 94 -8.80 0.66 -15.97
C SER A 94 -8.81 1.98 -16.77
N GLU A 95 -8.40 1.95 -18.03
CA GLU A 95 -8.48 3.11 -18.94
C GLU A 95 -9.93 3.59 -19.17
N LEU A 96 -10.86 2.65 -19.37
CA LEU A 96 -12.28 2.96 -19.55
C LEU A 96 -12.84 3.68 -18.32
N PHE A 97 -12.53 3.20 -17.12
CA PHE A 97 -12.96 3.79 -15.87
C PHE A 97 -12.30 5.15 -15.63
N ALA A 98 -11.03 5.34 -15.98
CA ALA A 98 -10.34 6.61 -15.89
C ALA A 98 -10.95 7.67 -16.84
N LYS A 99 -11.21 7.31 -18.10
CA LYS A 99 -11.90 8.18 -19.06
C LYS A 99 -13.34 8.49 -18.62
N THR A 100 -14.04 7.52 -18.06
CA THR A 100 -15.40 7.73 -17.51
C THR A 100 -15.36 8.72 -16.35
N THR A 101 -14.41 8.56 -15.43
CA THR A 101 -14.18 9.47 -14.32
C THR A 101 -13.95 10.90 -14.82
N ALA A 102 -13.04 11.08 -15.79
CA ALA A 102 -12.75 12.38 -16.38
C ALA A 102 -13.99 13.03 -17.03
N ARG A 103 -14.80 12.23 -17.75
CA ARG A 103 -16.04 12.70 -18.39
C ARG A 103 -17.11 13.12 -17.40
N VAL A 104 -17.24 12.42 -16.26
CA VAL A 104 -18.15 12.83 -15.19
C VAL A 104 -17.69 14.17 -14.62
N LEU A 105 -16.45 14.27 -14.16
CA LEU A 105 -15.91 15.50 -13.56
C LEU A 105 -16.04 16.70 -14.51
N ALA A 106 -15.71 16.51 -15.79
CA ALA A 106 -15.85 17.55 -16.81
C ALA A 106 -17.31 18.00 -17.03
N ALA A 107 -18.29 17.08 -16.94
CA ALA A 107 -19.71 17.44 -17.04
C ALA A 107 -20.16 18.38 -15.91
N TYR A 108 -19.53 18.26 -14.73
CA TYR A 108 -19.75 19.12 -13.58
C TYR A 108 -18.85 20.36 -13.55
N GLY A 109 -18.15 20.66 -14.65
CA GLY A 109 -17.27 21.83 -14.78
C GLY A 109 -15.99 21.74 -13.96
N ILE A 110 -15.61 20.55 -13.51
CA ILE A 110 -14.39 20.33 -12.73
C ILE A 110 -13.25 20.04 -13.71
N LYS A 111 -12.14 20.77 -13.56
CA LYS A 111 -10.93 20.57 -14.34
C LYS A 111 -10.32 19.19 -14.06
N VAL A 112 -9.78 18.51 -15.07
CA VAL A 112 -9.21 17.17 -14.93
C VAL A 112 -7.81 17.13 -15.53
N TYR A 113 -6.85 16.56 -14.81
CA TYR A 113 -5.53 16.21 -15.34
C TYR A 113 -5.46 14.69 -15.50
N LEU A 114 -5.63 14.19 -16.72
CA LEU A 114 -5.67 12.76 -17.03
C LEU A 114 -4.35 12.31 -17.62
N PHE A 115 -3.73 11.28 -17.05
CA PHE A 115 -2.52 10.70 -17.63
C PHE A 115 -2.78 10.06 -19.01
N ASP A 116 -1.85 10.25 -19.94
CA ASP A 116 -1.88 9.75 -21.32
C ASP A 116 -1.89 8.22 -21.43
N SER A 117 -1.41 7.56 -20.38
CA SER A 117 -1.26 6.12 -20.25
C SER A 117 -1.10 5.76 -18.78
N LEU A 118 -1.09 4.46 -18.47
CA LEU A 118 -0.97 3.97 -17.10
C LEU A 118 0.22 4.59 -16.33
N ARG A 119 0.02 4.92 -15.06
CA ARG A 119 1.03 5.51 -14.13
C ARG A 119 0.90 4.95 -12.72
N PRO A 120 2.01 4.89 -11.97
CA PRO A 120 1.99 4.36 -10.61
C PRO A 120 1.26 5.31 -9.64
N THR A 121 0.68 4.73 -8.58
CA THR A 121 0.06 5.44 -7.45
C THR A 121 0.91 6.59 -6.90
N PRO A 122 2.22 6.44 -6.63
CA PRO A 122 3.05 7.56 -6.17
C PRO A 122 3.04 8.75 -7.13
N GLU A 123 3.05 8.53 -8.43
CA GLU A 123 3.02 9.64 -9.39
C GLU A 123 1.67 10.35 -9.41
N LEU A 124 0.56 9.65 -9.15
CA LEU A 124 -0.72 10.33 -8.92
C LEU A 124 -0.65 11.24 -7.68
N SER A 125 -0.13 10.72 -6.56
CA SER A 125 0.04 11.50 -5.32
C SER A 125 0.91 12.74 -5.58
N PHE A 126 1.97 12.59 -6.36
CA PHE A 126 2.83 13.68 -6.81
C PHE A 126 2.09 14.67 -7.69
N ALA A 127 1.32 14.20 -8.67
CA ALA A 127 0.57 15.05 -9.61
C ALA A 127 -0.45 15.92 -8.89
N VAL A 128 -1.12 15.40 -7.85
CA VAL A 128 -2.03 16.18 -7.00
C VAL A 128 -1.30 17.37 -6.40
N LEU A 129 -0.13 17.15 -5.81
CA LEU A 129 0.68 18.19 -5.17
C LEU A 129 1.28 19.16 -6.20
N ASN A 130 1.85 18.64 -7.28
CA ASN A 130 2.55 19.42 -8.30
C ASN A 130 1.61 20.32 -9.12
N HIS A 131 0.40 19.85 -9.42
CA HIS A 131 -0.59 20.62 -10.18
C HIS A 131 -1.59 21.38 -9.28
N GLY A 132 -1.47 21.27 -7.96
CA GLY A 132 -2.33 21.97 -6.99
C GLY A 132 -3.78 21.49 -6.98
N CYS A 133 -4.01 20.23 -7.40
CA CYS A 133 -5.34 19.63 -7.49
C CYS A 133 -6.05 19.62 -6.13
N ILE A 134 -7.38 19.65 -6.14
CA ILE A 134 -8.17 19.42 -4.93
C ILE A 134 -8.24 17.93 -4.56
N ALA A 135 -8.17 17.06 -5.57
CA ALA A 135 -8.25 15.61 -5.37
C ALA A 135 -7.44 14.85 -6.43
N GLY A 136 -7.25 13.56 -6.18
CA GLY A 136 -6.71 12.60 -7.14
C GLY A 136 -7.52 11.32 -7.16
N ILE A 137 -7.55 10.62 -8.29
CA ILE A 137 -8.22 9.32 -8.43
C ILE A 137 -7.27 8.33 -9.10
N ASN A 138 -7.00 7.20 -8.44
CA ASN A 138 -6.28 6.08 -9.07
C ASN A 138 -7.24 4.93 -9.34
N ILE A 139 -7.35 4.51 -10.60
CA ILE A 139 -8.08 3.30 -10.97
C ILE A 139 -7.14 2.10 -10.88
N THR A 140 -7.20 1.40 -9.75
CA THR A 140 -6.37 0.22 -9.49
C THR A 140 -6.93 -0.61 -8.34
N ALA A 141 -6.70 -1.93 -8.39
CA ALA A 141 -6.82 -2.83 -7.25
C ALA A 141 -5.47 -3.34 -6.71
N SER A 142 -4.38 -2.58 -6.90
CA SER A 142 -3.02 -2.91 -6.45
C SER A 142 -2.60 -4.33 -6.87
N HIS A 143 -2.33 -5.23 -5.93
CA HIS A 143 -1.85 -6.60 -6.17
C HIS A 143 -2.96 -7.67 -6.28
N ASN A 144 -4.25 -7.29 -6.31
CA ASN A 144 -5.34 -8.27 -6.39
C ASN A 144 -5.30 -9.09 -7.70
N PRO A 145 -5.98 -10.26 -7.76
CA PRO A 145 -6.15 -11.01 -9.00
C PRO A 145 -6.80 -10.19 -10.13
N LYS A 146 -6.67 -10.66 -11.37
CA LYS A 146 -7.12 -9.99 -12.60
C LYS A 146 -8.61 -9.64 -12.65
N GLU A 147 -9.43 -10.37 -11.90
CA GLU A 147 -10.89 -10.15 -11.83
C GLU A 147 -11.23 -8.86 -11.07
N TYR A 148 -10.31 -8.33 -10.27
CA TYR A 148 -10.52 -7.12 -9.48
C TYR A 148 -10.11 -5.86 -10.23
N ASN A 149 -10.82 -4.78 -9.93
CA ASN A 149 -10.37 -3.41 -10.16
C ASN A 149 -10.74 -2.56 -8.93
N GLY A 150 -10.36 -1.29 -8.91
CA GLY A 150 -10.62 -0.41 -7.77
C GLY A 150 -10.63 1.05 -8.14
N TYR A 151 -11.02 1.86 -7.17
CA TYR A 151 -11.18 3.30 -7.28
C TYR A 151 -10.66 3.91 -5.97
N LYS A 152 -9.39 4.35 -5.99
CA LYS A 152 -8.72 5.01 -4.86
C LYS A 152 -8.89 6.52 -5.01
N VAL A 153 -9.28 7.20 -3.95
CA VAL A 153 -9.41 8.67 -3.94
C VAL A 153 -8.38 9.27 -3.01
N TYR A 154 -7.77 10.34 -3.47
CA TYR A 154 -6.80 11.16 -2.77
C TYR A 154 -7.35 12.57 -2.62
N TRP A 155 -6.99 13.27 -1.55
CA TRP A 155 -7.38 14.66 -1.34
C TRP A 155 -6.20 15.61 -1.61
N GLU A 156 -6.37 16.90 -1.31
CA GLU A 156 -5.45 17.96 -1.72
C GLU A 156 -4.04 17.87 -1.17
N ASP A 157 -3.85 17.12 -0.08
CA ASP A 157 -2.52 16.85 0.47
C ASP A 157 -1.81 15.70 -0.24
N GLY A 158 -2.43 15.09 -1.24
CA GLY A 158 -1.91 13.95 -1.98
C GLY A 158 -2.01 12.63 -1.20
N ALA A 159 -2.64 12.62 -0.02
CA ALA A 159 -2.90 11.42 0.77
C ALA A 159 -4.28 10.84 0.45
N GLN A 160 -4.52 9.58 0.85
CA GLN A 160 -5.81 8.92 0.65
C GLN A 160 -6.93 9.67 1.39
N LEU A 161 -8.13 9.63 0.81
CA LEU A 161 -9.29 10.39 1.27
C LEU A 161 -9.58 10.18 2.77
N PRO A 162 -9.70 11.27 3.57
CA PRO A 162 -10.04 11.16 4.98
C PRO A 162 -11.42 10.50 5.21
N PRO A 163 -11.66 9.85 6.37
CA PRO A 163 -12.93 9.18 6.66
C PRO A 163 -14.17 10.05 6.50
N GLU A 164 -14.11 11.32 6.94
CA GLU A 164 -15.21 12.28 6.81
C GLU A 164 -15.59 12.58 5.36
N HIS A 165 -14.60 12.74 4.48
CA HIS A 165 -14.82 12.96 3.05
C HIS A 165 -15.31 11.68 2.35
N ALA A 166 -14.77 10.50 2.71
CA ALA A 166 -15.25 9.24 2.18
C ALA A 166 -16.73 8.99 2.53
N MET A 167 -17.13 9.32 3.76
CA MET A 167 -18.54 9.29 4.19
C MET A 167 -19.39 10.29 3.42
N ALA A 168 -18.93 11.54 3.23
CA ALA A 168 -19.66 12.53 2.44
C ALA A 168 -19.90 12.08 0.98
N VAL A 169 -18.91 11.46 0.33
CA VAL A 169 -19.09 10.87 -1.01
C VAL A 169 -20.10 9.73 -0.99
N SER A 170 -20.05 8.87 0.03
CA SER A 170 -20.97 7.73 0.15
C SER A 170 -22.41 8.20 0.36
N ASP A 171 -22.62 9.19 1.22
CA ASP A 171 -23.93 9.81 1.46
C ASP A 171 -24.50 10.47 0.19
N ALA A 172 -23.66 11.08 -0.64
CA ALA A 172 -24.07 11.66 -1.92
C ALA A 172 -24.49 10.58 -2.93
N VAL A 173 -23.75 9.46 -2.97
CA VAL A 173 -24.08 8.30 -3.79
C VAL A 173 -25.42 7.69 -3.37
N ASP A 174 -25.63 7.48 -2.06
CA ASP A 174 -26.84 6.83 -1.53
C ASP A 174 -28.14 7.62 -1.77
N LYS A 175 -28.04 8.95 -1.94
CA LYS A 175 -29.21 9.84 -2.15
C LYS A 175 -29.66 9.93 -3.60
N THR A 176 -29.01 9.21 -4.51
CA THR A 176 -29.13 9.51 -5.94
C THR A 176 -29.15 8.26 -6.82
N ASP A 177 -29.75 8.38 -8.00
CA ASP A 177 -29.87 7.26 -8.93
C ASP A 177 -28.60 7.10 -9.79
N ILE A 178 -28.12 5.84 -9.88
CA ILE A 178 -26.91 5.45 -10.61
C ILE A 178 -26.98 5.73 -12.11
N PHE A 179 -28.18 5.85 -12.69
CA PHE A 179 -28.39 6.05 -14.13
C PHE A 179 -28.90 7.45 -14.47
N GLU A 180 -29.85 7.98 -13.69
CA GLU A 180 -30.55 9.21 -14.07
C GLU A 180 -29.80 10.47 -13.64
N ASP A 181 -29.05 10.42 -12.54
CA ASP A 181 -28.40 11.62 -12.01
C ASP A 181 -26.93 11.78 -12.46
N VAL A 182 -26.37 10.78 -13.14
CA VAL A 182 -24.99 10.82 -13.65
C VAL A 182 -24.94 11.50 -15.02
N GLN A 183 -24.09 12.53 -15.12
CA GLN A 183 -23.83 13.24 -16.39
C GLN A 183 -22.45 12.88 -16.92
N LEU A 184 -22.33 12.79 -18.24
CA LEU A 184 -21.07 12.52 -18.94
C LEU A 184 -20.85 13.57 -20.02
N ALA A 185 -19.72 14.27 -19.96
CA ALA A 185 -19.28 15.14 -21.03
C ALA A 185 -18.87 14.33 -22.27
N ASP A 186 -18.87 14.97 -23.44
CA ASP A 186 -18.14 14.45 -24.60
C ASP A 186 -16.64 14.57 -24.34
N PHE A 187 -15.90 13.47 -24.47
CA PHE A 187 -14.49 13.43 -24.08
C PHE A 187 -13.63 14.32 -24.97
N GLU A 188 -13.77 14.20 -26.29
CA GLU A 188 -12.94 14.95 -27.24
C GLU A 188 -13.21 16.45 -27.15
N LYS A 189 -14.48 16.83 -26.99
CA LYS A 189 -14.84 18.22 -26.75
C LYS A 189 -14.28 18.74 -25.43
N ALA A 190 -14.39 17.98 -24.33
CA ALA A 190 -13.85 18.42 -23.04
C ALA A 190 -12.33 18.55 -23.04
N VAL A 191 -11.63 17.75 -23.85
CA VAL A 191 -10.19 17.92 -24.12
C VAL A 191 -9.93 19.18 -24.93
N ALA A 192 -10.66 19.39 -26.03
CA ALA A 192 -10.53 20.57 -26.88
C ALA A 192 -10.82 21.89 -26.14
N ASP A 193 -11.81 21.87 -25.22
CA ASP A 193 -12.21 23.00 -24.39
C ASP A 193 -11.24 23.22 -23.20
N GLY A 194 -10.24 22.34 -23.01
CA GLY A 194 -9.24 22.45 -21.94
C GLY A 194 -9.75 22.11 -20.54
N ILE A 195 -10.93 21.50 -20.42
CA ILE A 195 -11.47 21.00 -19.15
C ILE A 195 -10.72 19.71 -18.76
N ILE A 196 -10.52 18.81 -19.72
CA ILE A 196 -9.66 17.63 -19.56
C ILE A 196 -8.29 17.95 -20.18
N ILE A 197 -7.26 18.03 -19.35
CA ILE A 197 -5.87 18.23 -19.73
C ILE A 197 -5.17 16.88 -19.71
N ILE A 198 -4.62 16.46 -20.85
CA ILE A 198 -3.80 15.27 -20.92
C ILE A 198 -2.39 15.62 -20.41
N ILE A 199 -1.92 14.85 -19.42
CA ILE A 199 -0.59 14.95 -18.82
C ILE A 199 0.21 13.67 -19.07
N GLY A 200 1.53 13.76 -19.04
CA GLY A 200 2.40 12.62 -19.27
C GLY A 200 3.85 12.95 -18.96
N LYS A 201 4.71 12.84 -19.96
CA LYS A 201 6.18 12.93 -19.82
C LYS A 201 6.66 14.14 -19.00
N GLU A 202 6.03 15.30 -19.13
CA GLU A 202 6.40 16.50 -18.37
C GLU A 202 6.14 16.37 -16.87
N THR A 203 5.14 15.57 -16.48
CA THR A 203 4.87 15.19 -15.09
C THR A 203 5.79 14.04 -14.68
N ASP A 204 6.01 13.04 -15.55
CA ASP A 204 6.95 11.93 -15.33
C ASP A 204 8.35 12.47 -14.97
N ASP A 205 8.87 13.44 -15.73
CA ASP A 205 10.21 13.99 -15.53
C ASP A 205 10.32 14.71 -14.18
N LYS A 206 9.33 15.51 -13.80
CA LYS A 206 9.30 16.19 -12.49
C LYS A 206 9.20 15.21 -11.33
N PHE A 207 8.42 14.14 -11.50
CA PHE A 207 8.32 13.08 -10.51
C PHE A 207 9.66 12.35 -10.37
N LEU A 208 10.29 11.96 -11.47
CA LEU A 208 11.60 11.31 -11.46
C LEU A 208 12.69 12.21 -10.86
N ASP A 209 12.66 13.52 -11.10
CA ASP A 209 13.57 14.47 -10.46
C ASP A 209 13.35 14.52 -8.94
N ALA A 210 12.10 14.49 -8.47
CA ALA A 210 11.79 14.40 -7.05
C ALA A 210 12.30 13.08 -6.43
N VAL A 211 12.14 11.95 -7.14
CA VAL A 211 12.68 10.65 -6.71
C VAL A 211 14.21 10.70 -6.62
N LEU A 212 14.90 11.24 -7.62
CA LEU A 212 16.36 11.34 -7.65
C LEU A 212 16.93 12.21 -6.52
N ASN A 213 16.15 13.16 -6.01
CA ASN A 213 16.53 13.98 -4.86
C ASN A 213 16.46 13.22 -3.53
N CYS A 214 15.83 12.04 -3.49
CA CYS A 214 15.81 11.18 -2.30
C CYS A 214 17.10 10.39 -2.08
N ARG A 215 18.00 10.36 -3.06
CA ARG A 215 19.29 9.66 -2.96
C ARG A 215 20.09 10.14 -1.75
N ILE A 216 20.79 9.22 -1.10
CA ILE A 216 21.54 9.48 0.13
C ILE A 216 23.04 9.63 -0.18
N CYS A 217 23.61 8.69 -0.93
CA CYS A 217 24.99 8.62 -1.38
C CYS A 217 25.01 8.39 -2.91
N PRO A 218 24.62 9.39 -3.73
CA PRO A 218 24.47 9.24 -5.17
C PRO A 218 25.75 8.79 -5.88
N GLU A 219 26.93 9.09 -5.33
CA GLU A 219 28.21 8.64 -5.86
C GLU A 219 28.39 7.11 -5.81
N MET A 220 27.64 6.41 -4.94
CA MET A 220 27.76 4.96 -4.78
C MET A 220 27.18 4.21 -5.97
N THR A 221 26.04 4.65 -6.50
CA THR A 221 25.45 4.04 -7.70
C THR A 221 26.29 4.32 -8.94
N GLU A 222 26.89 5.51 -9.05
CA GLU A 222 27.81 5.84 -10.15
C GLU A 222 29.08 4.98 -10.15
N GLN A 223 29.63 4.68 -8.96
CA GLN A 223 30.88 3.92 -8.84
C GLN A 223 30.69 2.39 -8.80
N PHE A 224 29.62 1.92 -8.13
CA PHE A 224 29.42 0.50 -7.83
C PHE A 224 28.13 -0.07 -8.42
N GLY A 225 27.20 0.75 -8.93
CA GLY A 225 25.92 0.30 -9.46
C GLY A 225 26.06 -0.75 -10.54
N ASP A 226 26.92 -0.49 -11.53
CA ASP A 226 27.16 -1.41 -12.65
C ASP A 226 28.04 -2.62 -12.29
N SER A 227 28.60 -2.66 -11.08
CA SER A 227 29.26 -3.87 -10.55
C SER A 227 28.28 -4.89 -9.97
N LEU A 228 27.00 -4.49 -9.81
CA LEU A 228 25.91 -5.34 -9.37
C LEU A 228 25.18 -5.94 -10.57
N ASN A 229 24.75 -7.18 -10.44
CA ASN A 229 23.85 -7.83 -11.37
C ASN A 229 22.43 -7.67 -10.83
N ILE A 230 21.70 -6.70 -11.38
CA ILE A 230 20.35 -6.34 -10.94
C ILE A 230 19.33 -6.80 -11.98
N ILE A 231 18.30 -7.50 -11.53
CA ILE A 231 17.13 -7.86 -12.35
C ILE A 231 15.90 -7.10 -11.84
N TYR A 232 15.12 -6.57 -12.77
CA TYR A 232 13.85 -5.92 -12.48
C TYR A 232 12.67 -6.61 -13.17
N THR A 233 11.55 -6.71 -12.46
CA THR A 233 10.25 -7.06 -13.02
C THR A 233 9.16 -6.11 -12.50
N PRO A 234 8.34 -5.53 -13.39
CA PRO A 234 7.18 -4.75 -12.98
C PRO A 234 5.94 -5.63 -12.76
N ILE A 235 6.04 -6.94 -12.99
CA ILE A 235 4.91 -7.89 -12.95
C ILE A 235 3.73 -7.37 -13.79
N HIS A 236 4.02 -6.97 -15.04
CA HIS A 236 3.09 -6.34 -15.98
C HIS A 236 2.53 -4.97 -15.54
N GLY A 237 3.06 -4.40 -14.46
CA GLY A 237 2.56 -3.21 -13.81
C GLY A 237 3.10 -1.88 -14.32
N THR A 238 2.71 -0.82 -13.63
CA THR A 238 3.03 0.58 -13.95
C THR A 238 4.51 0.93 -13.80
N GLY A 239 5.27 0.17 -13.01
CA GLY A 239 6.71 0.37 -12.84
C GLY A 239 7.56 0.13 -14.10
N TYR A 240 6.99 -0.50 -15.15
CA TYR A 240 7.71 -0.91 -16.37
C TYR A 240 8.51 0.21 -17.07
N ARG A 241 8.08 1.46 -16.89
CA ARG A 241 8.73 2.63 -17.50
C ARG A 241 9.62 3.39 -16.51
N LEU A 242 9.07 3.73 -15.35
CA LEU A 242 9.70 4.69 -14.44
C LEU A 242 10.79 4.06 -13.57
N VAL A 243 10.69 2.78 -13.22
CA VAL A 243 11.74 2.11 -12.44
C VAL A 243 13.03 1.92 -13.25
N PRO A 244 13.01 1.39 -14.49
CA PRO A 244 14.22 1.33 -15.30
C PRO A 244 14.82 2.71 -15.56
N GLU A 245 13.97 3.71 -15.84
CA GLU A 245 14.42 5.07 -16.12
C GLU A 245 15.08 5.73 -14.88
N VAL A 246 14.49 5.61 -13.69
CA VAL A 246 15.09 6.20 -12.48
C VAL A 246 16.41 5.52 -12.11
N LEU A 247 16.50 4.19 -12.23
CA LEU A 247 17.73 3.45 -11.96
C LEU A 247 18.84 3.88 -12.93
N LYS A 248 18.49 4.03 -14.22
CA LYS A 248 19.41 4.56 -15.22
C LYS A 248 19.87 5.98 -14.89
N ARG A 249 18.96 6.89 -14.53
CA ARG A 249 19.31 8.26 -14.11
C ARG A 249 20.14 8.29 -12.82
N ALA A 250 19.99 7.30 -11.95
CA ALA A 250 20.80 7.14 -10.75
C ALA A 250 22.21 6.59 -11.02
N GLY A 251 22.53 6.17 -12.26
CA GLY A 251 23.85 5.65 -12.64
C GLY A 251 23.93 4.13 -12.79
N ILE A 252 22.80 3.42 -12.70
CA ILE A 252 22.75 1.96 -12.91
C ILE A 252 22.34 1.68 -14.36
N THR A 253 23.30 1.32 -15.20
CA THR A 253 23.08 1.04 -16.62
C THR A 253 23.06 -0.46 -16.93
N ASN A 254 23.61 -1.31 -16.06
CA ASN A 254 23.59 -2.77 -16.17
C ASN A 254 22.31 -3.40 -15.55
N LEU A 255 21.14 -2.91 -15.92
CA LEU A 255 19.85 -3.45 -15.47
C LEU A 255 19.33 -4.49 -16.47
N LEU A 256 19.04 -5.69 -15.98
CA LEU A 256 18.33 -6.71 -16.74
C LEU A 256 16.84 -6.68 -16.39
N THR A 257 15.98 -6.96 -17.37
CA THR A 257 14.53 -6.96 -17.20
C THR A 257 13.91 -8.29 -17.57
N VAL A 258 12.90 -8.72 -16.81
CA VAL A 258 12.08 -9.89 -17.19
C VAL A 258 11.18 -9.50 -18.36
N GLU A 259 11.67 -9.64 -19.59
CA GLU A 259 11.03 -9.14 -20.82
C GLU A 259 9.54 -9.49 -20.94
N SER A 260 9.15 -10.73 -20.63
CA SER A 260 7.76 -11.17 -20.68
C SER A 260 6.85 -10.42 -19.70
N GLN A 261 7.39 -9.97 -18.56
CA GLN A 261 6.69 -9.19 -17.55
C GLN A 261 6.80 -7.68 -17.75
N MET A 262 7.63 -7.20 -18.69
CA MET A 262 7.70 -5.78 -19.06
C MET A 262 6.52 -5.31 -19.91
N ILE A 263 5.75 -6.24 -20.48
CA ILE A 263 4.56 -5.95 -21.29
C ILE A 263 3.36 -5.72 -20.36
N PRO A 264 2.75 -4.52 -20.32
CA PRO A 264 1.57 -4.28 -19.50
C PRO A 264 0.39 -5.14 -19.94
N ASP A 265 -0.16 -5.94 -19.03
CA ASP A 265 -1.28 -6.85 -19.28
C ASP A 265 -2.09 -7.09 -18.00
N GLY A 266 -3.34 -6.63 -18.00
CA GLY A 266 -4.27 -6.77 -16.88
C GLY A 266 -4.74 -8.20 -16.58
N ASN A 267 -4.38 -9.18 -17.41
CA ASN A 267 -4.61 -10.60 -17.15
C ASN A 267 -3.48 -11.27 -16.38
N PHE A 268 -2.34 -10.58 -16.20
CA PHE A 268 -1.15 -11.07 -15.50
C PHE A 268 -0.74 -12.49 -15.94
N PRO A 269 -0.48 -12.73 -17.24
CA PRO A 269 -0.38 -14.09 -17.82
C PRO A 269 0.76 -14.95 -17.24
N THR A 270 1.71 -14.35 -16.54
CA THR A 270 2.87 -15.04 -15.95
C THR A 270 2.70 -15.39 -14.48
N VAL A 271 1.67 -14.88 -13.79
CA VAL A 271 1.48 -15.06 -12.34
C VAL A 271 0.02 -15.26 -11.97
N VAL A 272 -0.25 -15.99 -10.89
CA VAL A 272 -1.62 -16.15 -10.36
C VAL A 272 -2.10 -14.86 -9.66
N SER A 273 -1.19 -14.20 -8.94
CA SER A 273 -1.44 -12.96 -8.21
C SER A 273 -0.23 -12.07 -8.36
N PRO A 274 -0.36 -10.79 -8.77
CA PRO A 274 0.76 -9.88 -8.96
C PRO A 274 1.18 -9.22 -7.63
N ASN A 275 1.36 -10.02 -6.58
CA ASN A 275 1.76 -9.53 -5.26
C ASN A 275 3.25 -9.79 -5.05
N PRO A 276 4.13 -8.76 -5.01
CA PRO A 276 5.56 -8.95 -4.84
C PRO A 276 5.98 -9.44 -3.43
N GLU A 277 5.02 -9.65 -2.52
CA GLU A 277 5.23 -10.42 -1.28
C GLU A 277 5.35 -11.94 -1.55
N ASN A 278 4.77 -12.42 -2.66
CA ASN A 278 4.74 -13.82 -3.03
C ASN A 278 6.02 -14.20 -3.79
N LYS A 279 6.69 -15.27 -3.36
CA LYS A 279 7.93 -15.75 -3.99
C LYS A 279 7.73 -16.17 -5.45
N GLU A 280 6.54 -16.65 -5.77
CA GLU A 280 6.13 -17.10 -7.09
C GLU A 280 6.23 -15.98 -8.15
N CYS A 281 6.10 -14.71 -7.75
CA CYS A 281 6.25 -13.58 -8.65
C CYS A 281 7.67 -13.43 -9.23
N PHE A 282 8.67 -14.04 -8.58
CA PHE A 282 10.08 -13.95 -8.95
C PHE A 282 10.60 -15.18 -9.70
N GLU A 283 9.76 -16.19 -9.95
CA GLU A 283 10.20 -17.45 -10.57
C GLU A 283 10.87 -17.23 -11.93
N LEU A 284 10.31 -16.38 -12.79
CA LEU A 284 10.89 -16.04 -14.09
C LEU A 284 12.23 -15.31 -13.95
N ALA A 285 12.34 -14.36 -13.02
CA ALA A 285 13.59 -13.68 -12.75
C ALA A 285 14.66 -14.66 -12.24
N ILE A 286 14.29 -15.56 -11.32
CA ILE A 286 15.17 -16.60 -10.78
C ILE A 286 15.62 -17.57 -11.88
N GLU A 287 14.72 -17.96 -12.80
CA GLU A 287 15.06 -18.79 -13.95
C GLU A 287 16.06 -18.09 -14.87
N MET A 288 15.87 -16.79 -15.14
CA MET A 288 16.83 -15.99 -15.89
C MET A 288 18.22 -16.00 -15.26
N VAL A 289 18.31 -15.82 -13.92
CA VAL A 289 19.58 -15.90 -13.19
C VAL A 289 20.25 -17.25 -13.40
N LYS A 290 19.50 -18.35 -13.23
CA LYS A 290 20.02 -19.71 -13.39
C LYS A 290 20.55 -19.95 -14.82
N ASN A 291 19.81 -19.49 -15.83
CA ASN A 291 20.20 -19.63 -17.23
C ASN A 291 21.43 -18.80 -17.62
N GLN A 292 21.70 -17.69 -16.91
CA GLN A 292 22.86 -16.82 -17.14
C GLN A 292 24.10 -17.21 -16.30
N GLY A 293 24.09 -18.39 -15.67
CA GLY A 293 25.22 -18.90 -14.90
C GLY A 293 25.21 -18.50 -13.42
N GLY A 294 24.06 -18.10 -12.88
CA GLY A 294 23.82 -17.99 -11.43
C GLY A 294 24.24 -16.68 -10.78
N LYS A 295 24.68 -15.67 -11.54
CA LYS A 295 25.13 -14.38 -10.99
C LYS A 295 23.95 -13.41 -10.87
N CYS A 296 23.56 -13.11 -9.64
CA CYS A 296 22.59 -12.07 -9.32
C CYS A 296 22.91 -11.51 -7.95
N ASP A 297 22.96 -10.19 -7.82
CA ASP A 297 23.13 -9.54 -6.53
C ASP A 297 21.76 -9.12 -5.96
N LEU A 298 20.81 -8.78 -6.85
CA LEU A 298 19.53 -8.18 -6.47
C LEU A 298 18.44 -8.43 -7.53
N ILE A 299 17.27 -8.90 -7.11
CA ILE A 299 16.05 -8.90 -7.93
C ILE A 299 15.03 -7.97 -7.27
N LEU A 300 14.49 -7.05 -8.05
CA LEU A 300 13.46 -6.08 -7.64
C LEU A 300 12.16 -6.39 -8.38
N GLY A 301 11.04 -6.42 -7.65
CA GLY A 301 9.71 -6.66 -8.22
C GLY A 301 8.70 -5.64 -7.70
N THR A 302 7.95 -4.97 -8.57
CA THR A 302 6.89 -4.03 -8.13
C THR A 302 5.49 -4.56 -8.43
N ASP A 303 4.52 -4.16 -7.61
CA ASP A 303 3.12 -4.49 -7.85
C ASP A 303 2.50 -3.63 -8.97
N PRO A 304 1.28 -3.96 -9.46
CA PRO A 304 0.72 -3.31 -10.64
C PRO A 304 0.57 -1.80 -10.58
N ASP A 305 0.31 -1.22 -9.40
CA ASP A 305 0.20 0.22 -9.21
C ASP A 305 1.47 0.87 -8.65
N GLY A 306 2.57 0.13 -8.54
CA GLY A 306 3.90 0.68 -8.25
C GLY A 306 3.99 1.34 -6.87
N ASP A 307 3.21 0.87 -5.90
CA ASP A 307 3.24 1.35 -4.51
C ASP A 307 3.97 0.37 -3.56
N ARG A 308 4.29 -0.84 -4.02
CA ARG A 308 5.08 -1.83 -3.28
C ARG A 308 6.26 -2.37 -4.06
N VAL A 309 7.30 -2.79 -3.31
CA VAL A 309 8.46 -3.49 -3.85
C VAL A 309 8.77 -4.77 -3.05
N GLY A 310 8.97 -5.87 -3.76
CA GLY A 310 9.56 -7.10 -3.25
C GLY A 310 10.99 -7.23 -3.71
N VAL A 311 11.80 -7.90 -2.88
CA VAL A 311 13.24 -8.00 -3.07
C VAL A 311 13.69 -9.43 -2.86
N VAL A 312 14.48 -9.95 -3.80
CA VAL A 312 15.18 -11.23 -3.66
C VAL A 312 16.69 -10.97 -3.74
N ILE A 313 17.41 -11.52 -2.78
CA ILE A 313 18.88 -11.50 -2.70
C ILE A 313 19.40 -12.94 -2.62
N ASN A 314 20.71 -13.13 -2.58
CA ASN A 314 21.30 -14.44 -2.31
C ASN A 314 21.80 -14.53 -0.87
N ASP A 315 21.58 -15.68 -0.23
CA ASP A 315 22.21 -16.02 1.04
C ASP A 315 23.70 -16.40 0.85
N THR A 316 24.41 -16.67 1.95
CA THR A 316 25.83 -17.09 1.92
C THR A 316 26.07 -18.43 1.20
N ASN A 317 25.01 -19.24 0.99
CA ASN A 317 25.07 -20.51 0.26
C ASN A 317 24.69 -20.37 -1.22
N GLY A 318 24.35 -19.16 -1.67
CA GLY A 318 23.88 -18.89 -3.04
C GLY A 318 22.41 -19.25 -3.28
N ASN A 319 21.61 -19.45 -2.23
CA ASN A 319 20.17 -19.66 -2.36
C ASN A 319 19.45 -18.31 -2.46
N PHE A 320 18.39 -18.26 -3.28
CA PHE A 320 17.51 -17.12 -3.37
C PHE A 320 16.73 -16.92 -2.06
N PHE A 321 16.92 -15.76 -1.46
CA PHE A 321 16.30 -15.31 -0.22
C PHE A 321 15.39 -14.12 -0.50
N ALA A 322 14.08 -14.34 -0.45
CA ALA A 322 13.09 -13.26 -0.57
C ALA A 322 12.97 -12.54 0.77
N LEU A 323 13.31 -11.25 0.78
CA LEU A 323 13.16 -10.39 1.95
C LEU A 323 11.68 -10.09 2.18
N ASN A 324 11.23 -10.15 3.42
CA ASN A 324 9.93 -9.60 3.79
C ASN A 324 10.00 -8.07 3.95
N GLY A 325 8.84 -7.41 4.02
CA GLY A 325 8.78 -5.94 4.12
C GLY A 325 9.46 -5.36 5.37
N ASN A 326 9.48 -6.09 6.49
CA ASN A 326 10.21 -5.67 7.70
C ASN A 326 11.73 -5.70 7.50
N GLN A 327 12.25 -6.72 6.83
CA GLN A 327 13.68 -6.84 6.54
C GLN A 327 14.13 -5.76 5.54
N ILE A 328 13.33 -5.49 4.50
CA ILE A 328 13.58 -4.38 3.57
C ILE A 328 13.57 -3.05 4.33
N GLY A 329 12.55 -2.83 5.18
CA GLY A 329 12.43 -1.63 6.01
C GLY A 329 13.64 -1.44 6.95
N ALA A 330 14.10 -2.51 7.59
CA ALA A 330 15.28 -2.50 8.47
C ALA A 330 16.58 -2.17 7.71
N ILE A 331 16.79 -2.78 6.55
CA ILE A 331 17.95 -2.49 5.69
C ILE A 331 17.92 -1.02 5.23
N LEU A 332 16.76 -0.54 4.79
CA LEU A 332 16.62 0.84 4.29
C LEU A 332 16.81 1.88 5.39
N ILE A 333 16.21 1.71 6.58
CA ILE A 333 16.42 2.69 7.66
C ILE A 333 17.86 2.69 8.15
N ASP A 334 18.49 1.51 8.28
CA ASP A 334 19.90 1.38 8.66
C ASP A 334 20.80 2.07 7.62
N TYR A 335 20.56 1.81 6.32
CA TYR A 335 21.23 2.47 5.22
C TYR A 335 21.05 3.99 5.24
N ILE A 336 19.82 4.48 5.32
CA ILE A 336 19.52 5.92 5.29
C ILE A 336 20.22 6.63 6.45
N ILE A 337 20.18 6.07 7.66
CA ILE A 337 20.86 6.64 8.82
C ILE A 337 22.38 6.62 8.64
N LYS A 338 22.98 5.48 8.27
CA LYS A 338 24.43 5.35 8.09
C LYS A 338 24.95 6.20 6.94
N GLY A 339 24.23 6.22 5.82
CA GLY A 339 24.54 7.04 4.65
C GLY A 339 24.46 8.53 4.96
N ARG A 340 23.39 9.00 5.61
CA ARG A 340 23.30 10.41 6.02
C ARG A 340 24.37 10.81 7.03
N LYS A 341 24.75 9.92 7.96
CA LYS A 341 25.90 10.14 8.85
C LYS A 341 27.21 10.20 8.06
N HIS A 342 27.40 9.34 7.07
CA HIS A 342 28.57 9.35 6.19
C HIS A 342 28.69 10.67 5.41
N GLN A 343 27.57 11.20 4.90
CA GLN A 343 27.50 12.50 4.22
C GLN A 343 27.50 13.71 5.16
N ASN A 344 27.51 13.50 6.49
CA ASN A 344 27.33 14.54 7.50
C ASN A 344 26.07 15.41 7.30
N ASN A 345 24.95 14.81 6.87
CA ASN A 345 23.71 15.51 6.55
C ASN A 345 22.45 14.90 7.22
N LEU A 346 22.62 14.07 8.26
CA LEU A 346 21.50 13.58 9.07
C LEU A 346 20.88 14.76 9.84
N PRO A 347 19.58 15.09 9.64
CA PRO A 347 18.94 16.17 10.37
C PRO A 347 18.95 15.92 11.88
N GLU A 348 19.22 16.94 12.69
CA GLU A 348 19.20 16.82 14.17
C GLU A 348 17.80 16.43 14.69
N ASN A 349 16.75 16.89 14.03
CA ASN A 349 15.36 16.57 14.33
C ASN A 349 14.80 15.45 13.42
N ALA A 350 15.66 14.58 12.88
CA ALA A 350 15.24 13.46 12.04
C ALA A 350 14.21 12.57 12.74
N CYS A 351 13.17 12.19 12.00
CA CYS A 351 12.13 11.28 12.46
C CYS A 351 11.82 10.23 11.40
N ALA A 352 11.79 8.97 11.81
CA ALA A 352 11.36 7.85 11.01
C ALA A 352 9.98 7.34 11.49
N ILE A 353 9.16 6.75 10.62
CA ILE A 353 7.78 6.37 10.96
C ILE A 353 7.47 4.97 10.48
N LYS A 354 6.83 4.13 11.30
CA LYS A 354 6.30 2.83 10.84
C LYS A 354 4.84 2.61 11.24
N SER A 355 4.18 1.68 10.56
CA SER A 355 2.91 1.15 11.08
C SER A 355 3.16 0.42 12.40
N ILE A 356 2.23 0.52 13.34
CA ILE A 356 2.33 -0.09 14.67
C ILE A 356 2.41 -1.64 14.64
N VAL A 357 2.02 -2.24 13.52
CA VAL A 357 2.09 -3.69 13.30
C VAL A 357 3.39 -4.12 12.59
N SER A 358 4.27 -3.18 12.26
CA SER A 358 5.59 -3.46 11.69
C SER A 358 6.61 -3.77 12.78
N SER A 359 7.68 -4.48 12.42
CA SER A 359 8.71 -5.01 13.33
C SER A 359 9.27 -3.97 14.31
N ASN A 360 9.53 -4.39 15.54
CA ASN A 360 10.22 -3.57 16.54
C ASN A 360 11.75 -3.49 16.31
N LEU A 361 12.29 -4.20 15.31
CA LEU A 361 13.67 -4.02 14.86
C LEU A 361 13.92 -2.58 14.37
N PHE A 362 12.94 -1.99 13.71
CA PHE A 362 12.99 -0.60 13.26
C PHE A 362 13.23 0.39 14.41
N ASP A 363 12.52 0.18 15.52
CA ASP A 363 12.63 1.01 16.72
C ASP A 363 14.03 0.88 17.31
N ALA A 364 14.53 -0.35 17.45
CA ALA A 364 15.87 -0.62 17.98
C ALA A 364 16.99 0.03 17.13
N ILE A 365 16.86 0.03 15.80
CA ILE A 365 17.80 0.70 14.90
C ILE A 365 17.78 2.21 15.12
N CYS A 366 16.59 2.81 15.18
CA CYS A 366 16.43 4.26 15.39
C CYS A 366 16.95 4.70 16.76
N ASP A 367 16.58 3.99 17.83
CA ASP A 367 16.98 4.27 19.21
C ASP A 367 18.50 4.28 19.35
N LYS A 368 19.18 3.24 18.84
CA LYS A 368 20.64 3.15 18.90
C LYS A 368 21.32 4.27 18.10
N ALA A 369 20.68 4.69 17.00
CA ALA A 369 21.19 5.77 16.17
C ALA A 369 20.95 7.17 16.74
N GLY A 370 20.10 7.31 17.77
CA GLY A 370 19.64 8.58 18.31
C GLY A 370 18.62 9.29 17.41
N VAL A 371 17.92 8.55 16.55
CA VAL A 371 16.92 9.07 15.62
C VAL A 371 15.53 8.89 16.23
N LYS A 372 14.69 9.93 16.20
CA LYS A 372 13.31 9.80 16.70
C LYS A 372 12.53 8.85 15.80
N HIS A 373 11.67 8.04 16.39
CA HIS A 373 10.75 7.19 15.63
C HIS A 373 9.33 7.32 16.17
N LEU A 374 8.34 7.17 15.28
CA LEU A 374 6.92 7.16 15.63
C LEU A 374 6.23 5.93 15.06
N ASN A 375 5.32 5.37 15.86
CA ASN A 375 4.36 4.38 15.40
C ASN A 375 3.08 5.10 15.00
N VAL A 376 2.44 4.65 13.93
CA VAL A 376 1.10 5.10 13.51
C VAL A 376 0.18 3.90 13.28
N LEU A 377 -1.13 4.12 13.21
CA LEU A 377 -2.07 3.05 12.84
C LEU A 377 -1.76 2.52 11.43
N THR A 378 -2.18 1.27 11.14
CA THR A 378 -2.04 0.71 9.79
C THR A 378 -2.82 1.55 8.76
N GLY A 379 -2.18 1.82 7.63
CA GLY A 379 -2.66 2.66 6.55
C GLY A 379 -1.72 3.84 6.33
N PHE A 380 -1.07 3.88 5.16
CA PHE A 380 -0.08 4.90 4.81
C PHE A 380 -0.55 6.36 4.97
N LYS A 381 -1.87 6.62 4.93
CA LYS A 381 -2.45 7.94 5.22
C LYS A 381 -1.95 8.53 6.54
N TYR A 382 -1.75 7.72 7.58
CA TYR A 382 -1.28 8.22 8.88
C TYR A 382 0.20 8.63 8.85
N ILE A 383 1.02 8.01 8.01
CA ILE A 383 2.38 8.48 7.73
C ILE A 383 2.31 9.82 6.98
N GLY A 384 1.43 9.91 5.97
CA GLY A 384 1.17 11.15 5.24
C GLY A 384 0.71 12.31 6.13
N GLU A 385 -0.17 12.05 7.09
CA GLU A 385 -0.62 13.01 8.11
C GLU A 385 0.54 13.53 8.95
N LYS A 386 1.42 12.64 9.44
CA LYS A 386 2.62 13.06 10.19
C LYS A 386 3.60 13.88 9.35
N ILE A 387 3.81 13.52 8.09
CA ILE A 387 4.62 14.33 7.16
C ILE A 387 4.02 15.74 7.02
N LYS A 388 2.69 15.85 6.91
CA LYS A 388 1.98 17.13 6.83
C LYS A 388 2.11 17.94 8.12
N GLU A 389 1.95 17.31 9.28
CA GLU A 389 2.15 17.94 10.60
C GLU A 389 3.57 18.50 10.71
N PHE A 390 4.59 17.67 10.45
CA PHE A 390 6.00 18.03 10.50
C PHE A 390 6.36 19.20 9.57
N LYS A 391 5.85 19.20 8.34
CA LYS A 391 6.06 20.31 7.39
C LYS A 391 5.39 21.61 7.86
N ARG A 392 4.26 21.51 8.55
CA ARG A 392 3.51 22.68 9.05
C ARG A 392 4.16 23.30 10.28
N ASP A 393 4.62 22.48 11.23
CA ASP A 393 5.08 22.94 12.54
C ASP A 393 6.61 22.93 12.73
N GLY A 394 7.37 22.28 11.84
CA GLY A 394 8.82 22.16 11.93
C GLY A 394 9.32 21.28 13.08
N THR A 395 8.44 20.47 13.69
CA THR A 395 8.76 19.67 14.88
C THR A 395 9.72 18.51 14.60
N ALA A 396 9.75 18.03 13.36
CA ALA A 396 10.62 16.95 12.91
C ALA A 396 10.90 17.03 11.40
N THR A 397 11.97 16.37 10.97
CA THR A 397 12.26 16.13 9.55
C THR A 397 12.00 14.66 9.25
N PHE A 398 10.99 14.38 8.43
CA PHE A 398 10.70 13.01 7.99
C PHE A 398 11.84 12.48 7.11
N ILE A 399 12.47 11.38 7.49
CA ILE A 399 13.57 10.77 6.71
C ILE A 399 13.16 9.48 6.00
N PHE A 400 12.20 8.74 6.57
CA PHE A 400 11.77 7.45 6.05
C PHE A 400 10.51 6.97 6.77
N GLY A 401 9.65 6.25 6.05
CA GLY A 401 8.60 5.48 6.70
C GLY A 401 8.12 4.30 5.89
N TYR A 402 7.60 3.29 6.58
CA TYR A 402 7.20 2.05 5.94
C TYR A 402 6.05 1.31 6.64
N GLU A 403 5.44 0.41 5.88
CA GLU A 403 4.54 -0.64 6.37
C GLU A 403 5.14 -2.01 6.03
N GLU A 404 4.93 -2.98 6.91
CA GLU A 404 5.39 -4.37 6.77
C GLU A 404 4.91 -5.06 5.49
N SER A 405 3.83 -4.53 4.89
CA SER A 405 3.26 -4.95 3.61
C SER A 405 3.98 -4.39 2.38
N HIS A 406 5.32 -4.31 2.46
CA HIS A 406 6.22 -3.95 1.35
C HIS A 406 6.07 -2.52 0.80
N GLY A 407 5.60 -1.59 1.65
CA GLY A 407 5.37 -0.20 1.29
C GLY A 407 6.36 0.75 1.94
N PHE A 408 7.03 1.61 1.17
CA PHE A 408 8.09 2.49 1.66
C PHE A 408 7.96 3.90 1.09
N LEU A 409 8.41 4.91 1.84
CA LEU A 409 8.54 6.29 1.37
C LEU A 409 9.76 6.98 1.99
N SER A 410 10.45 7.78 1.20
CA SER A 410 11.47 8.73 1.66
C SER A 410 11.11 10.16 1.28
N ASP A 411 11.62 11.15 2.04
CA ASP A 411 11.60 12.60 1.79
C ASP A 411 10.22 13.31 1.65
N GLY A 412 9.12 12.57 1.49
CA GLY A 412 7.76 13.10 1.60
C GLY A 412 7.36 14.08 0.49
N TYR A 413 7.85 13.90 -0.74
CA TYR A 413 7.36 14.59 -1.94
C TYR A 413 6.02 14.03 -2.44
N VAL A 414 5.65 12.83 -1.99
CA VAL A 414 4.30 12.22 -2.10
C VAL A 414 3.72 11.94 -0.70
N ARG A 415 2.48 11.45 -0.61
CA ARG A 415 1.85 10.97 0.65
C ARG A 415 1.32 9.54 0.57
N ASP A 416 1.79 8.77 -0.39
CA ASP A 416 1.59 7.33 -0.42
C ASP A 416 2.95 6.63 -0.57
N LYS A 417 2.93 5.30 -0.54
CA LYS A 417 4.11 4.47 -0.79
C LYS A 417 4.63 4.71 -2.21
N ASP A 418 5.94 4.60 -2.38
CA ASP A 418 6.60 4.83 -3.66
C ASP A 418 7.61 3.71 -3.96
N ALA A 419 7.21 2.77 -4.82
CA ALA A 419 8.10 1.69 -5.23
C ALA A 419 9.19 2.14 -6.21
N VAL A 420 9.01 3.27 -6.91
CA VAL A 420 10.02 3.82 -7.82
C VAL A 420 11.21 4.33 -7.01
N ALA A 421 10.95 5.12 -5.97
CA ALA A 421 11.99 5.54 -5.02
C ALA A 421 12.56 4.39 -4.21
N ALA A 422 11.71 3.45 -3.75
CA ALA A 422 12.19 2.31 -2.99
C ALA A 422 13.16 1.44 -3.82
N CYS A 423 12.84 1.12 -5.07
CA CYS A 423 13.74 0.40 -5.98
C CYS A 423 15.09 1.11 -6.14
N MET A 424 15.07 2.44 -6.35
CA MET A 424 16.28 3.25 -6.44
C MET A 424 17.11 3.18 -5.15
N LEU A 425 16.49 3.39 -3.99
CA LEU A 425 17.17 3.38 -2.69
C LEU A 425 17.71 2.00 -2.31
N ILE A 426 17.01 0.91 -2.67
CA ILE A 426 17.49 -0.46 -2.44
C ILE A 426 18.72 -0.74 -3.31
N ALA A 427 18.70 -0.30 -4.56
CA ALA A 427 19.85 -0.44 -5.45
C ALA A 427 21.04 0.39 -4.97
N GLU A 428 20.79 1.62 -4.51
CA GLU A 428 21.81 2.50 -3.93
C GLU A 428 22.38 1.93 -2.62
N ALA A 429 21.55 1.37 -1.74
CA ALA A 429 21.99 0.66 -0.54
C ALA A 429 22.90 -0.53 -0.91
N ALA A 430 22.51 -1.32 -1.91
CA ALA A 430 23.34 -2.42 -2.41
C ALA A 430 24.69 -1.92 -2.94
N SER A 431 24.72 -0.80 -3.68
CA SER A 431 25.95 -0.18 -4.15
C SER A 431 26.84 0.34 -3.01
N PHE A 432 26.24 0.99 -2.02
CA PHE A 432 26.95 1.47 -0.83
C PHE A 432 27.60 0.32 -0.05
N TYR A 433 26.88 -0.78 0.15
CA TYR A 433 27.42 -1.94 0.86
C TYR A 433 28.40 -2.76 0.01
N LYS A 434 28.26 -2.75 -1.32
CA LYS A 434 29.25 -3.30 -2.24
C LYS A 434 30.60 -2.60 -2.11
N SER A 435 30.62 -1.28 -1.90
CA SER A 435 31.86 -0.52 -1.62
C SER A 435 32.59 -0.97 -0.34
N LYS A 436 31.88 -1.69 0.54
CA LYS A 436 32.37 -2.26 1.80
C LYS A 436 32.51 -3.78 1.73
N GLU A 437 32.50 -4.35 0.52
CA GLU A 437 32.60 -5.78 0.26
C GLU A 437 31.49 -6.61 0.94
N LYS A 438 30.29 -6.03 1.11
CA LYS A 438 29.12 -6.68 1.70
C LYS A 438 27.95 -6.79 0.73
N THR A 439 27.24 -7.90 0.79
CA THR A 439 25.91 -8.07 0.19
C THR A 439 24.83 -7.52 1.13
N LEU A 440 23.60 -7.32 0.64
CA LEU A 440 22.48 -6.98 1.51
C LEU A 440 22.12 -8.12 2.49
N TYR A 441 22.51 -9.37 2.20
CA TYR A 441 22.33 -10.47 3.14
C TYR A 441 23.29 -10.33 4.31
N ASP A 442 24.56 -10.01 4.05
CA ASP A 442 25.55 -9.75 5.11
C ASP A 442 25.10 -8.58 6.00
N VAL A 443 24.54 -7.53 5.40
CA VAL A 443 23.98 -6.39 6.13
C VAL A 443 22.81 -6.80 7.02
N LEU A 444 21.91 -7.65 6.52
CA LEU A 444 20.82 -8.18 7.34
C LEU A 444 21.34 -9.00 8.52
N GLN A 445 22.38 -9.82 8.32
CA GLN A 445 23.01 -10.57 9.40
C GLN A 445 23.72 -9.66 10.41
N ASP A 446 24.39 -8.60 9.95
CA ASP A 446 24.99 -7.59 10.84
C ASP A 446 23.91 -6.92 11.71
N ILE A 447 22.79 -6.54 11.10
CA ILE A 447 21.65 -5.95 11.82
C ILE A 447 21.15 -6.94 12.89
N TYR A 448 20.92 -8.21 12.55
CA TYR A 448 20.50 -9.19 13.56
C TYR A 448 21.54 -9.42 14.65
N SER A 449 22.83 -9.44 14.31
CA SER A 449 23.90 -9.55 15.30
C SER A 449 23.98 -8.33 16.23
N GLU A 450 23.62 -7.15 15.75
CA GLU A 450 23.73 -5.90 16.49
C GLU A 450 22.53 -5.62 17.40
N TYR A 451 21.33 -5.99 16.96
CA TYR A 451 20.06 -5.63 17.61
C TYR A 451 19.29 -6.82 18.20
N GLY A 452 19.69 -8.05 17.86
CA GLY A 452 18.95 -9.28 18.12
C GLY A 452 18.23 -9.78 16.86
N PHE A 453 17.83 -11.05 16.88
CA PHE A 453 17.10 -11.65 15.78
C PHE A 453 15.62 -11.33 15.92
N TYR A 454 15.00 -10.82 14.86
CA TYR A 454 13.57 -10.49 14.82
C TYR A 454 12.86 -11.32 13.77
N LYS A 455 11.66 -11.78 14.12
CA LYS A 455 10.77 -12.50 13.20
C LYS A 455 9.34 -12.10 13.46
N GLU A 456 8.57 -11.96 12.40
CA GLU A 456 7.15 -11.60 12.47
C GLU A 456 6.27 -12.68 11.86
N ALA A 457 5.03 -12.77 12.34
CA ALA A 457 3.99 -13.61 11.76
C ALA A 457 2.62 -12.95 11.82
N VAL A 458 1.78 -13.26 10.84
CA VAL A 458 0.38 -12.81 10.79
C VAL A 458 -0.55 -14.01 10.69
N LEU A 459 -1.46 -14.16 11.63
CA LEU A 459 -2.57 -15.11 11.56
C LEU A 459 -3.82 -14.41 11.02
N ASN A 460 -4.39 -14.95 9.94
CA ASN A 460 -5.67 -14.49 9.40
C ASN A 460 -6.77 -15.47 9.85
N ASN A 461 -7.45 -15.17 10.95
CA ASN A 461 -8.51 -16.01 11.48
C ASN A 461 -9.85 -15.64 10.85
N VAL A 462 -10.28 -16.40 9.85
CA VAL A 462 -11.58 -16.20 9.17
C VAL A 462 -12.71 -16.63 10.10
N ILE A 463 -13.68 -15.74 10.29
CA ILE A 463 -14.89 -15.99 11.07
C ILE A 463 -15.99 -16.40 10.11
N ALA A 464 -16.42 -17.66 10.22
CA ALA A 464 -17.56 -18.19 9.49
C ALA A 464 -18.81 -18.21 10.38
N GLY A 465 -20.00 -18.24 9.77
CA GLY A 465 -21.25 -18.33 10.50
C GLY A 465 -22.39 -17.56 9.84
N VAL A 466 -23.53 -17.54 10.52
CA VAL A 466 -24.75 -16.85 10.06
C VAL A 466 -24.59 -15.32 10.13
N ASP A 467 -23.92 -14.83 11.18
CA ASP A 467 -23.60 -13.40 11.35
C ASP A 467 -22.13 -13.24 11.80
N PRO A 468 -21.19 -13.35 10.85
CA PRO A 468 -19.77 -13.38 11.20
C PRO A 468 -19.24 -12.02 11.70
N MET A 469 -19.91 -10.91 11.37
CA MET A 469 -19.51 -9.57 11.84
C MET A 469 -19.86 -9.38 13.31
N THR A 470 -21.03 -9.84 13.74
CA THR A 470 -21.41 -9.86 15.15
C THR A 470 -20.47 -10.76 15.95
N THR A 471 -20.21 -11.99 15.48
CA THR A 471 -19.26 -12.92 16.13
C THR A 471 -17.86 -12.32 16.26
N MET A 472 -17.37 -11.61 15.24
CA MET A 472 -16.09 -10.92 15.29
C MET A 472 -16.06 -9.83 16.37
N SER A 473 -17.13 -9.04 16.46
CA SER A 473 -17.28 -7.97 17.45
C SER A 473 -17.32 -8.53 18.89
N GLU A 474 -18.05 -9.63 19.09
CA GLU A 474 -18.11 -10.34 20.38
C GLU A 474 -16.73 -10.89 20.79
N LYS A 475 -15.97 -11.47 19.86
CA LYS A 475 -14.60 -11.96 20.12
C LYS A 475 -13.66 -10.83 20.53
N MET A 476 -13.69 -9.68 19.84
CA MET A 476 -12.90 -8.51 20.25
C MET A 476 -13.30 -7.97 21.61
N LEU A 477 -14.60 -7.98 21.94
CA LEU A 477 -15.10 -7.60 23.26
C LEU A 477 -14.60 -8.57 24.35
N TYR A 478 -14.68 -9.88 24.08
CA TYR A 478 -14.18 -10.92 24.99
C TYR A 478 -12.69 -10.73 25.30
N LEU A 479 -11.84 -10.56 24.29
CA LEU A 479 -10.40 -10.34 24.47
C LEU A 479 -10.08 -9.10 25.32
N ARG A 480 -10.90 -8.05 25.20
CA ARG A 480 -10.76 -6.81 25.96
C ARG A 480 -11.15 -6.97 27.43
N GLN A 481 -12.08 -7.88 27.72
CA GLN A 481 -12.64 -8.11 29.07
C GLN A 481 -12.02 -9.31 29.81
N SER A 482 -11.29 -10.18 29.11
CA SER A 482 -10.79 -11.44 29.67
C SER A 482 -9.62 -11.30 30.63
N GLY A 483 -9.02 -10.11 30.75
CA GLY A 483 -7.92 -9.86 31.70
C GLY A 483 -6.68 -10.70 31.41
N ILE A 484 -6.35 -10.90 30.13
CA ILE A 484 -5.20 -11.71 29.68
C ILE A 484 -3.91 -11.17 30.32
N ASN A 485 -3.38 -11.92 31.26
CA ASN A 485 -2.12 -11.64 31.96
C ASN A 485 -0.95 -12.50 31.48
N SER A 486 -1.23 -13.48 30.61
CA SER A 486 -0.20 -14.29 29.95
C SER A 486 -0.66 -14.80 28.58
N ILE A 487 0.27 -14.92 27.65
CA ILE A 487 0.05 -15.51 26.32
C ILE A 487 1.11 -16.61 26.12
N GLY A 488 0.68 -17.83 25.82
CA GLY A 488 1.59 -18.97 25.69
C GLY A 488 2.42 -19.23 26.95
N GLY A 489 1.95 -18.81 28.13
CA GLY A 489 2.69 -18.90 29.39
C GLY A 489 3.73 -17.79 29.62
N THR A 490 3.88 -16.82 28.70
CA THR A 490 4.68 -15.60 28.93
C THR A 490 3.81 -14.52 29.53
N GLU A 491 4.29 -13.87 30.58
CA GLU A 491 3.60 -12.77 31.26
C GLU A 491 3.44 -11.54 30.34
N VAL A 492 2.26 -10.92 30.41
CA VAL A 492 1.93 -9.65 29.75
C VAL A 492 2.36 -8.49 30.66
N ILE A 493 3.23 -7.61 30.17
CA ILE A 493 3.69 -6.43 30.92
C ILE A 493 2.72 -5.26 30.79
N ALA A 494 2.12 -5.10 29.61
CA ALA A 494 1.21 -4.01 29.31
C ALA A 494 0.20 -4.40 28.23
N VAL A 495 -0.99 -3.79 28.30
CA VAL A 495 -2.06 -3.91 27.31
C VAL A 495 -2.47 -2.52 26.85
N GLY A 496 -2.30 -2.25 25.55
CA GLY A 496 -2.87 -1.08 24.88
C GLY A 496 -4.21 -1.42 24.25
N ASP A 497 -5.29 -0.79 24.71
CA ASP A 497 -6.59 -0.83 24.04
C ASP A 497 -6.82 0.47 23.29
N TYR A 498 -6.67 0.41 21.98
CA TYR A 498 -6.79 1.57 21.10
C TYR A 498 -8.24 2.00 20.90
N LYS A 499 -9.21 1.20 21.34
CA LYS A 499 -10.63 1.58 21.32
C LYS A 499 -10.99 2.49 22.49
N SER A 500 -10.44 2.23 23.67
CA SER A 500 -10.56 3.15 24.82
C SER A 500 -9.50 4.25 24.82
N GLY A 501 -8.43 4.09 24.04
CA GLY A 501 -7.30 5.02 23.99
C GLY A 501 -6.36 4.89 25.19
N ILE A 502 -6.42 3.79 25.94
CA ILE A 502 -5.69 3.59 27.19
C ILE A 502 -4.71 2.41 27.07
N LYS A 503 -3.47 2.64 27.50
CA LYS A 503 -2.47 1.62 27.81
C LYS A 503 -2.40 1.41 29.31
N ILE A 504 -2.40 0.15 29.75
CA ILE A 504 -2.35 -0.26 31.16
C ILE A 504 -1.13 -1.14 31.38
N TYR A 505 -0.30 -0.80 32.37
CA TYR A 505 0.79 -1.64 32.85
C TYR A 505 0.28 -2.60 33.93
N LEU A 506 0.43 -3.90 33.73
CA LEU A 506 -0.22 -4.90 34.58
C LEU A 506 0.44 -5.05 35.97
N LYS A 507 1.71 -4.66 36.08
CA LYS A 507 2.48 -4.79 37.33
C LYS A 507 1.98 -3.86 38.45
N ASP A 508 1.61 -2.63 38.11
CA ASP A 508 1.25 -1.58 39.07
C ASP A 508 -0.11 -0.92 38.78
N GLY A 509 -0.76 -1.29 37.66
CA GLY A 509 -2.03 -0.70 37.23
C GLY A 509 -1.90 0.71 36.68
N LYS A 510 -0.68 1.22 36.46
CA LYS A 510 -0.47 2.55 35.87
C LYS A 510 -1.09 2.60 34.48
N THR A 511 -1.77 3.70 34.18
CA THR A 511 -2.36 3.95 32.86
C THR A 511 -1.74 5.16 32.17
N GLU A 512 -1.73 5.14 30.84
CA GLU A 512 -1.36 6.27 29.99
C GLU A 512 -2.15 6.24 28.67
N PRO A 513 -2.27 7.38 27.96
CA PRO A 513 -2.88 7.38 26.64
C PRO A 513 -2.07 6.51 25.67
N THR A 514 -2.74 5.80 24.76
CA THR A 514 -2.05 5.06 23.68
C THR A 514 -1.33 5.97 22.69
N GLY A 515 -1.71 7.25 22.64
CA GLY A 515 -1.09 8.25 21.77
C GLY A 515 -1.47 8.16 20.29
N LEU A 516 -2.32 7.20 19.91
CA LEU A 516 -2.84 7.03 18.54
C LEU A 516 -4.35 7.28 18.48
N PRO A 517 -4.91 7.58 17.29
CA PRO A 517 -6.35 7.68 17.10
C PRO A 517 -7.10 6.41 17.52
N GLU A 518 -8.40 6.55 17.79
CA GLU A 518 -9.26 5.43 18.17
C GLU A 518 -9.30 4.36 17.07
N SER A 519 -9.10 3.10 17.45
CA SER A 519 -9.18 1.95 16.55
C SER A 519 -9.51 0.68 17.32
N ASP A 520 -10.30 -0.23 16.74
CA ASP A 520 -10.57 -1.53 17.36
C ASP A 520 -9.32 -2.42 17.28
N MET A 521 -8.43 -2.30 18.25
CA MET A 521 -7.15 -3.00 18.30
C MET A 521 -6.67 -3.16 19.74
N LEU A 522 -6.12 -4.33 20.03
CA LEU A 522 -5.45 -4.65 21.28
C LEU A 522 -3.97 -4.92 21.01
N TYR A 523 -3.09 -4.34 21.83
CA TYR A 523 -1.64 -4.52 21.75
C TYR A 523 -1.14 -5.08 23.07
N TYR A 524 -0.56 -6.28 23.06
CA TYR A 524 0.00 -6.94 24.23
C TYR A 524 1.53 -6.90 24.16
N GLU A 525 2.17 -6.31 25.16
CA GLU A 525 3.62 -6.36 25.36
C GLU A 525 3.95 -7.50 26.33
N LEU A 526 4.90 -8.36 25.99
CA LEU A 526 5.28 -9.53 26.80
C LEU A 526 6.67 -9.38 27.43
N THR A 527 6.92 -10.11 28.52
CA THR A 527 8.20 -10.04 29.26
C THR A 527 9.42 -10.50 28.47
N ASP A 528 9.25 -11.30 27.42
CA ASP A 528 10.33 -11.73 26.52
C ASP A 528 10.59 -10.74 25.36
N ARG A 529 10.00 -9.54 25.44
CA ARG A 529 10.02 -8.46 24.43
C ARG A 529 9.20 -8.76 23.16
N THR A 530 8.49 -9.88 23.09
CA THR A 530 7.52 -10.12 22.01
C THR A 530 6.31 -9.20 22.17
N SER A 531 5.78 -8.72 21.04
CA SER A 531 4.49 -8.03 21.00
C SER A 531 3.46 -8.86 20.22
N VAL A 532 2.21 -8.88 20.71
CA VAL A 532 1.08 -9.50 20.03
C VAL A 532 0.01 -8.45 19.80
N ILE A 533 -0.39 -8.22 18.55
CA ILE A 533 -1.43 -7.25 18.19
C ILE A 533 -2.65 -7.98 17.62
N VAL A 534 -3.85 -7.66 18.09
CA VAL A 534 -5.10 -8.24 17.59
C VAL A 534 -6.00 -7.13 17.07
N ARG A 535 -6.49 -7.28 15.83
CA ARG A 535 -7.45 -6.35 15.22
C ARG A 535 -8.44 -7.07 14.29
N PRO A 536 -9.71 -6.65 14.25
CA PRO A 536 -10.65 -7.11 13.23
C PRO A 536 -10.34 -6.45 11.88
N SER A 537 -10.72 -7.13 10.81
CA SER A 537 -10.75 -6.57 9.46
C SER A 537 -12.03 -5.76 9.29
N GLY A 538 -11.93 -4.58 8.67
CA GLY A 538 -13.09 -3.71 8.44
C GLY A 538 -13.97 -4.13 7.26
N THR A 539 -13.42 -4.91 6.32
CA THR A 539 -14.08 -5.24 5.05
C THR A 539 -14.34 -6.74 4.86
N GLU A 540 -13.73 -7.57 5.70
CA GLU A 540 -13.81 -9.03 5.59
C GLU A 540 -14.05 -9.60 6.99
N PRO A 541 -14.84 -10.68 7.14
CA PRO A 541 -15.10 -11.31 8.42
C PRO A 541 -13.89 -12.09 8.93
N LYS A 542 -12.83 -11.40 9.35
CA LYS A 542 -11.60 -12.03 9.87
C LYS A 542 -10.93 -11.18 10.94
N ILE A 543 -10.33 -11.84 11.93
CA ILE A 543 -9.47 -11.22 12.94
C ILE A 543 -8.01 -11.51 12.60
N LYS A 544 -7.22 -10.46 12.49
CA LYS A 544 -5.78 -10.55 12.29
C LYS A 544 -5.06 -10.54 13.62
N VAL A 545 -4.10 -11.45 13.79
CA VAL A 545 -3.15 -11.45 14.90
C VAL A 545 -1.75 -11.29 14.36
N TYR A 546 -1.06 -10.23 14.77
CA TYR A 546 0.33 -9.98 14.44
C TYR A 546 1.19 -10.38 15.64
N ILE A 547 2.29 -11.08 15.37
CA ILE A 547 3.27 -11.49 16.37
C ILE A 547 4.60 -10.88 15.94
N LEU A 548 5.20 -10.05 16.79
CA LEU A 548 6.48 -9.38 16.58
C LEU A 548 7.46 -9.94 17.61
N ALA A 549 8.16 -11.03 17.27
CA ALA A 549 9.04 -11.74 18.17
C ALA A 549 10.49 -11.27 18.02
N VAL A 550 11.21 -11.27 19.15
CA VAL A 550 12.65 -11.00 19.20
C VAL A 550 13.34 -12.03 20.09
N ALA A 551 14.50 -12.50 19.67
CA ALA A 551 15.32 -13.45 20.41
C ALA A 551 16.81 -13.28 20.07
N ASP A 552 17.67 -14.08 20.70
CA ASP A 552 19.12 -14.00 20.47
C ASP A 552 19.55 -14.66 19.15
N ASN A 553 18.73 -15.53 18.58
CA ASN A 553 19.01 -16.24 17.32
C ASN A 553 17.72 -16.72 16.63
N GLU A 554 17.86 -17.14 15.37
CA GLU A 554 16.76 -17.58 14.53
C GLU A 554 15.94 -18.72 15.15
N ASN A 555 16.58 -19.79 15.64
CA ASN A 555 15.88 -20.94 16.22
C ASN A 555 15.01 -20.57 17.43
N ALA A 556 15.52 -19.66 18.28
CA ALA A 556 14.76 -19.16 19.41
C ALA A 556 13.57 -18.31 18.95
N CYS A 557 13.75 -17.45 17.95
CA CYS A 557 12.65 -16.69 17.33
C CYS A 557 11.59 -17.60 16.72
N ASP A 558 12.00 -18.68 16.04
CA ASP A 558 11.08 -19.65 15.44
C ASP A 558 10.23 -20.35 16.50
N ALA A 559 10.86 -20.75 17.61
CA ALA A 559 10.15 -21.32 18.74
C ALA A 559 9.12 -20.33 19.34
N LEU A 560 9.47 -19.05 19.47
CA LEU A 560 8.54 -18.01 19.92
C LEU A 560 7.37 -17.83 18.96
N ILE A 561 7.64 -17.76 17.65
CA ILE A 561 6.59 -17.62 16.64
C ILE A 561 5.59 -18.77 16.72
N GLU A 562 6.04 -20.02 16.76
CA GLU A 562 5.14 -21.17 16.83
C GLU A 562 4.39 -21.27 18.17
N LYS A 563 5.05 -20.92 19.28
CA LYS A 563 4.43 -20.79 20.60
C LYS A 563 3.27 -19.80 20.58
N TYR A 564 3.50 -18.58 20.09
CA TYR A 564 2.48 -17.53 20.09
C TYR A 564 1.39 -17.75 19.04
N LYS A 565 1.73 -18.33 17.88
CA LYS A 565 0.71 -18.74 16.91
C LYS A 565 -0.27 -19.74 17.54
N SER A 566 0.27 -20.76 18.22
CA SER A 566 -0.54 -21.80 18.87
C SER A 566 -1.43 -21.21 19.97
N ALA A 567 -0.86 -20.35 20.83
CA ALA A 567 -1.61 -19.69 21.90
C ALA A 567 -2.73 -18.79 21.36
N MET A 568 -2.44 -17.97 20.35
CA MET A 568 -3.40 -17.03 19.80
C MET A 568 -4.47 -17.70 18.95
N LYS A 569 -4.15 -18.82 18.27
CA LYS A 569 -5.17 -19.62 17.59
C LYS A 569 -6.19 -20.18 18.57
N ALA A 570 -5.78 -20.55 19.80
CA ALA A 570 -6.71 -21.01 20.83
C ALA A 570 -7.57 -19.87 21.41
N LEU A 571 -7.03 -18.66 21.50
CA LEU A 571 -7.75 -17.49 22.04
C LEU A 571 -8.71 -16.84 21.03
N VAL A 572 -8.35 -16.84 19.75
CA VAL A 572 -9.09 -16.10 18.69
C VAL A 572 -9.88 -17.03 17.76
N GLY A 573 -9.46 -18.28 17.63
CA GLY A 573 -10.03 -19.27 16.71
C GLY A 573 -11.39 -19.82 17.06
#